data_AF-A0A3D0I6X8-F1
#
_entry.id   AF-A0A3D0I6X8-F1
#
_cell.length_a   1.000
_cell.length_b   1.000
_cell.length_c   1.000
_cell.angle_alpha   90.00
_cell.angle_beta   90.00
_cell.angle_gamma   90.00
#
_symmetry.space_group_name_H-M   'P 1'
#
loop_
_entity.id
_entity.type
_entity.pdbx_description
1 polymer ?
#
loop_
_entity_poly.entity_id
_entity_poly.type
_entity_poly.pdbx_seq_one_letter_code
_entity_poly.pdbx_strand_id
1 'polypeptide(L)'
;MYYKRSAATVALDYFTAFFFPINLVAMPIAIPIEAQIEGNNGRDGIERAIHHALSTIETQLAQDDERDKDATEIQACFHAAALDPSLTSLSGLVALDDVRNQTSDMLASTKMPTEQERSAIKEWKDLIAPCYAQQEAFLNQWDVPPAIKALIGETKVASLNLRVLLYSGKLTYGEYALKREKVQDAFLTAEAKIEAELLERSEEAEARANTLAVQAQPSNSTALQSRQTVNQAIANNQQQQQTRELTKQLSRPQFTSCEFYSRYSVSCMSW
;
A
#
# COMPACT_ATOMS: atom_id res chain seq x y z
N MET A 1 22.01 -2.94 1.37
CA MET A 1 20.60 -2.94 1.80
C MET A 1 20.00 -4.27 1.43
N TYR A 2 19.93 -5.18 2.41
CA TYR A 2 19.40 -6.53 2.25
C TYR A 2 17.93 -6.51 2.70
N TYR A 3 16.99 -6.56 1.76
CA TYR A 3 15.63 -6.96 2.09
C TYR A 3 15.55 -8.47 1.92
N LYS A 4 15.45 -9.17 3.06
CA LYS A 4 15.17 -10.61 3.13
C LYS A 4 13.85 -10.89 2.40
N ARG A 5 13.94 -11.56 1.25
CA ARG A 5 12.82 -12.33 0.69
C ARG A 5 12.55 -13.50 1.64
N SER A 6 11.51 -13.36 2.45
CA SER A 6 10.94 -14.45 3.28
C SER A 6 10.11 -15.39 2.40
N ALA A 7 10.04 -16.65 2.79
CA ALA A 7 9.50 -17.80 2.07
C ALA A 7 7.96 -17.83 1.92
N ALA A 8 7.31 -16.68 1.75
CA ALA A 8 5.86 -16.53 1.65
C ALA A 8 5.35 -16.44 0.18
N THR A 9 6.19 -16.77 -0.81
CA THR A 9 5.82 -16.74 -2.25
C THR A 9 5.11 -18.01 -2.71
N VAL A 10 4.60 -18.86 -1.81
CA VAL A 10 3.98 -20.16 -2.17
C VAL A 10 2.46 -20.16 -1.97
N ALA A 11 1.88 -19.13 -1.35
CA ALA A 11 0.43 -19.02 -1.13
C ALA A 11 -0.28 -18.05 -2.09
N LEU A 12 0.36 -17.66 -3.20
CA LEU A 12 0.10 -16.38 -3.86
C LEU A 12 -0.42 -16.41 -5.31
N ASP A 13 -1.08 -17.49 -5.70
CA ASP A 13 -1.73 -17.54 -7.02
C ASP A 13 -3.26 -17.66 -6.93
N TYR A 14 -3.86 -17.82 -5.73
CA TYR A 14 -5.32 -18.03 -5.58
C TYR A 14 -6.07 -16.99 -4.79
N PHE A 15 -5.37 -16.09 -4.12
CA PHE A 15 -5.90 -14.84 -3.60
C PHE A 15 -4.73 -13.86 -3.70
N THR A 16 -4.93 -12.78 -4.46
CA THR A 16 -3.91 -11.79 -4.78
C THR A 16 -3.19 -11.31 -3.52
N ALA A 17 -1.90 -11.04 -3.68
CA ALA A 17 -1.11 -10.32 -2.69
C ALA A 17 -1.85 -9.04 -2.32
N PHE A 18 -2.27 -8.99 -1.07
CA PHE A 18 -2.37 -7.81 -0.23
C PHE A 18 -1.62 -6.61 -0.81
N PHE A 19 -2.37 -5.73 -1.44
CA PHE A 19 -2.20 -4.29 -1.33
C PHE A 19 -3.60 -3.70 -1.26
N PHE A 20 -4.18 -3.70 -0.05
CA PHE A 20 -5.15 -2.67 0.25
C PHE A 20 -4.41 -1.33 0.30
N PRO A 21 -4.94 -0.26 -0.31
CA PRO A 21 -4.48 1.07 0.01
C PRO A 21 -4.70 1.27 1.50
N ILE A 22 -3.65 1.69 2.19
CA ILE A 22 -3.71 2.16 3.55
C ILE A 22 -4.77 3.27 3.57
N ASN A 23 -6.01 2.99 3.97
CA ASN A 23 -6.99 4.01 4.35
C ASN A 23 -6.58 4.55 5.73
N LEU A 24 -5.36 5.08 5.84
CA LEU A 24 -4.99 6.04 6.87
C LEU A 24 -5.58 7.39 6.45
N VAL A 25 -6.91 7.47 6.42
CA VAL A 25 -7.54 8.76 6.75
C VAL A 25 -7.50 8.88 8.26
N ALA A 26 -6.28 8.99 8.81
CA ALA A 26 -6.12 9.70 10.06
C ALA A 26 -6.62 11.11 9.75
N MET A 27 -7.84 11.43 10.18
CA MET A 27 -8.34 12.80 10.07
C MET A 27 -7.25 13.73 10.61
N PRO A 28 -6.84 14.77 9.87
CA PRO A 28 -5.92 15.73 10.42
C PRO A 28 -6.62 16.38 11.61
N ILE A 29 -6.26 15.96 12.82
CA ILE A 29 -6.56 16.72 14.02
C ILE A 29 -5.68 17.96 13.90
N ALA A 30 -6.22 18.99 13.25
CA ALA A 30 -5.59 20.30 13.15
C ALA A 30 -5.60 20.94 14.54
N ILE A 31 -4.64 20.55 15.38
CA ILE A 31 -4.37 21.23 16.64
C ILE A 31 -3.59 22.51 16.26
N PRO A 32 -4.09 23.72 16.58
CA PRO A 32 -3.37 24.96 16.28
C PRO A 32 -2.01 24.97 16.99
N ILE A 33 -0.95 24.88 16.19
CA ILE A 33 0.45 24.64 16.59
C ILE A 33 1.06 25.83 17.36
N GLU A 34 0.55 27.04 17.18
CA GLU A 34 1.24 28.26 17.63
C GLU A 34 0.95 28.70 19.08
N ALA A 35 0.02 28.04 19.79
CA ALA A 35 -0.31 28.40 21.18
C ALA A 35 0.21 27.40 22.25
N GLN A 36 0.87 26.29 21.88
CA GLN A 36 1.20 25.21 22.85
C GLN A 36 2.62 24.62 22.79
N ILE A 37 3.52 25.06 21.90
CA ILE A 37 4.85 24.43 21.76
C ILE A 37 5.89 24.98 22.76
N GLU A 38 5.62 26.07 23.46
CA GLU A 38 6.46 26.51 24.58
C GLU A 38 5.96 25.91 25.90
N GLY A 39 6.48 24.72 26.25
CA GLY A 39 6.26 24.05 27.53
C GLY A 39 5.99 22.55 27.39
N ASN A 40 6.07 21.81 28.51
CA ASN A 40 5.87 20.36 28.58
C ASN A 40 4.58 19.89 27.86
N ASN A 41 3.54 20.72 27.83
CA ASN A 41 2.25 20.42 27.19
C ASN A 41 2.34 20.14 25.68
N GLY A 42 3.23 20.83 24.94
CA GLY A 42 3.41 20.62 23.50
C GLY A 42 4.15 19.32 23.17
N ARG A 43 5.16 18.99 23.99
CA ARG A 43 5.87 17.71 23.91
C ARG A 43 4.93 16.54 24.20
N ASP A 44 4.14 16.64 25.27
CA ASP A 44 3.17 15.61 25.66
C ASP A 44 2.08 15.41 24.57
N GLY A 45 1.72 16.48 23.85
CA GLY A 45 0.78 16.41 22.72
C GLY A 45 1.32 15.59 21.54
N ILE A 46 2.59 15.82 21.17
CA ILE A 46 3.27 15.07 20.11
C ILE A 46 3.48 13.61 20.53
N GLU A 47 3.94 13.36 21.76
CA GLU A 47 4.12 12.00 22.29
C GLU A 47 2.79 11.23 22.31
N ARG A 48 1.67 11.86 22.71
CA ARG A 48 0.34 11.24 22.61
C ARG A 48 -0.09 10.91 21.17
N ALA A 49 0.15 11.82 20.22
CA ALA A 49 -0.18 11.58 18.81
C ALA A 49 0.64 10.42 18.21
N ILE A 50 1.93 10.34 18.55
CA ILE A 50 2.80 9.22 18.15
C ILE A 50 2.29 7.91 18.77
N HIS A 51 1.99 7.88 20.06
CA HIS A 51 1.46 6.69 20.73
C HIS A 51 0.13 6.23 20.13
N HIS A 52 -0.78 7.16 19.82
CA HIS A 52 -2.04 6.84 19.16
C HIS A 52 -1.82 6.24 17.75
N ALA A 53 -0.92 6.82 16.96
CA ALA A 53 -0.59 6.31 15.63
C ALA A 53 0.04 4.90 15.70
N LEU A 54 0.98 4.68 16.62
CA LEU A 54 1.61 3.37 16.81
C LEU A 54 0.59 2.31 17.25
N SER A 55 -0.30 2.63 18.20
CA SER A 55 -1.36 1.71 18.65
C SER A 55 -2.35 1.38 17.53
N THR A 56 -2.63 2.34 16.64
CA THR A 56 -3.47 2.11 15.45
C THR A 56 -2.78 1.16 14.46
N ILE A 57 -1.48 1.34 14.21
CA ILE A 57 -0.68 0.45 13.35
C ILE A 57 -0.65 -0.97 13.91
N GLU A 58 -0.39 -1.13 15.22
CA GLU A 58 -0.37 -2.45 15.88
C GLU A 58 -1.72 -3.16 15.77
N THR A 59 -2.82 -2.42 15.96
CA THR A 59 -4.18 -2.96 15.81
C THR A 59 -4.45 -3.40 14.38
N GLN A 60 -4.02 -2.61 13.38
CA GLN A 60 -4.19 -2.94 11.96
C GLN A 60 -3.40 -4.19 11.58
N LEU A 61 -2.15 -4.32 12.05
CA LEU A 61 -1.33 -5.51 11.80
C LEU A 61 -1.97 -6.78 12.39
N ALA A 62 -2.52 -6.69 13.60
CA ALA A 62 -3.23 -7.81 14.22
C ALA A 62 -4.49 -8.20 13.43
N GLN A 63 -5.24 -7.22 12.89
CA GLN A 63 -6.39 -7.46 12.03
C GLN A 63 -5.98 -8.10 10.69
N ASP A 64 -4.84 -7.70 10.13
CA ASP A 64 -4.30 -8.29 8.91
C ASP A 64 -3.91 -9.76 9.11
N ASP A 65 -3.25 -10.08 10.23
CA ASP A 65 -2.90 -11.47 10.60
C ASP A 65 -4.14 -12.36 10.79
N GLU A 66 -5.18 -11.85 11.44
CA GLU A 66 -6.46 -12.57 11.61
C GLU A 66 -7.17 -12.79 10.26
N ARG A 67 -7.18 -11.77 9.40
CA ARG A 67 -7.75 -11.85 8.05
C ARG A 67 -7.04 -12.90 7.19
N ASP A 68 -5.71 -12.94 7.22
CA ASP A 68 -4.90 -13.93 6.50
C ASP A 68 -5.17 -15.35 6.96
N LYS A 69 -5.35 -15.53 8.28
CA LYS A 69 -5.70 -16.80 8.86
C LYS A 69 -7.08 -17.27 8.38
N ASP A 70 -8.10 -16.42 8.44
CA ASP A 70 -9.44 -16.78 7.98
C ASP A 70 -9.45 -17.15 6.48
N ALA A 71 -8.71 -16.41 5.65
CA ALA A 71 -8.57 -16.72 4.22
C ALA A 71 -7.93 -18.09 3.99
N THR A 72 -6.90 -18.43 4.76
CA THR A 72 -6.23 -19.74 4.73
C THR A 72 -7.18 -20.88 5.14
N GLU A 73 -8.01 -20.66 6.16
CA GLU A 73 -8.99 -21.65 6.61
C GLU A 73 -10.07 -21.92 5.54
N ILE A 74 -10.53 -20.89 4.83
CA ILE A 74 -11.46 -21.04 3.70
C ILE A 74 -10.83 -21.89 2.58
N GLN A 75 -9.57 -21.62 2.23
CA GLN A 75 -8.86 -22.41 1.23
C GLN A 75 -8.70 -23.87 1.67
N ALA A 76 -8.33 -24.10 2.93
CA ALA A 76 -8.23 -25.44 3.49
C ALA A 76 -9.56 -26.19 3.44
N CYS A 77 -10.70 -25.50 3.59
CA CYS A 77 -12.03 -26.10 3.43
C CYS A 77 -12.24 -26.64 2.00
N PHE A 78 -11.97 -25.82 0.97
CA PHE A 78 -12.11 -26.26 -0.43
C PHE A 78 -11.16 -27.42 -0.76
N HIS A 79 -9.91 -27.35 -0.31
CA HIS A 79 -8.93 -28.41 -0.49
C HIS A 79 -9.39 -29.72 0.18
N ALA A 80 -9.86 -29.66 1.43
CA ALA A 80 -10.36 -30.83 2.16
C ALA A 80 -11.57 -31.46 1.44
N ALA A 81 -12.50 -30.63 0.94
CA ALA A 81 -13.64 -31.11 0.16
C ALA A 81 -13.22 -31.81 -1.16
N ALA A 82 -12.15 -31.34 -1.80
CA ALA A 82 -11.62 -31.95 -3.02
C ALA A 82 -10.94 -33.32 -2.78
N LEU A 83 -10.51 -33.59 -1.55
CA LEU A 83 -9.90 -34.86 -1.14
C LEU A 83 -10.92 -35.91 -0.67
N ASP A 84 -12.22 -35.59 -0.69
CA ASP A 84 -13.25 -36.50 -0.21
C ASP A 84 -13.31 -37.81 -1.07
N PRO A 85 -13.29 -39.01 -0.45
CA PRO A 85 -13.29 -40.27 -1.17
C PRO A 85 -14.49 -40.46 -2.12
N SER A 86 -15.64 -39.83 -1.85
CA SER A 86 -16.82 -39.88 -2.72
C SER A 86 -16.57 -39.27 -4.10
N LEU A 87 -15.53 -38.43 -4.24
CA LEU A 87 -15.17 -37.75 -5.48
C LEU A 87 -14.13 -38.51 -6.31
N THR A 88 -13.72 -39.72 -5.89
CA THR A 88 -12.67 -40.50 -6.58
C THR A 88 -12.97 -40.72 -8.06
N SER A 89 -14.23 -40.92 -8.45
CA SER A 89 -14.62 -41.10 -9.86
C SER A 89 -14.44 -39.86 -10.72
N LEU A 90 -14.32 -38.67 -10.12
CA LEU A 90 -14.06 -37.41 -10.81
C LEU A 90 -12.56 -37.07 -10.89
N SER A 91 -11.74 -37.80 -10.13
CA SER A 91 -10.29 -37.59 -10.10
C SER A 91 -9.70 -37.80 -11.50
N GLY A 92 -8.94 -36.81 -11.97
CA GLY A 92 -8.36 -36.80 -13.31
C GLY A 92 -9.32 -36.38 -14.44
N LEU A 93 -10.62 -36.21 -14.18
CA LEU A 93 -11.59 -35.70 -15.16
C LEU A 93 -11.82 -34.19 -15.00
N VAL A 94 -11.77 -33.70 -13.77
CA VAL A 94 -11.87 -32.28 -13.42
C VAL A 94 -10.90 -31.94 -12.31
N ALA A 95 -10.46 -30.69 -12.26
CA ALA A 95 -9.75 -30.18 -11.10
C ALA A 95 -10.76 -29.81 -9.99
N LEU A 96 -10.76 -30.59 -8.91
CA LEU A 96 -11.75 -30.49 -7.83
C LEU A 96 -11.51 -29.34 -6.84
N ASP A 97 -10.24 -28.96 -6.67
CA ASP A 97 -9.80 -27.88 -5.78
C ASP A 97 -9.62 -26.60 -6.61
N ASP A 98 -8.49 -26.51 -7.31
CA ASP A 98 -7.97 -25.32 -7.95
C ASP A 98 -8.00 -25.45 -9.48
N VAL A 99 -8.46 -24.42 -10.20
CA VAL A 99 -8.56 -24.42 -11.68
C VAL A 99 -7.18 -24.56 -12.35
N ARG A 100 -6.10 -24.10 -11.73
CA ARG A 100 -4.72 -24.25 -12.27
C ARG A 100 -4.24 -25.70 -12.27
N ASN A 101 -4.86 -26.56 -11.45
CA ASN A 101 -4.53 -27.98 -11.42
C ASN A 101 -5.17 -28.76 -12.60
N GLN A 102 -5.82 -28.07 -13.54
CA GLN A 102 -6.32 -28.68 -14.77
C GLN A 102 -5.18 -29.15 -15.66
N THR A 103 -5.24 -30.41 -16.09
CA THR A 103 -4.24 -30.98 -17.01
C THR A 103 -4.68 -30.84 -18.47
N SER A 104 -3.74 -31.03 -19.41
CA SER A 104 -4.05 -31.09 -20.85
C SER A 104 -5.12 -32.15 -21.18
N ASP A 105 -5.10 -33.28 -20.46
CA ASP A 105 -6.04 -34.38 -20.66
C ASP A 105 -7.46 -33.98 -20.23
N MET A 106 -7.59 -33.21 -19.13
CA MET A 106 -8.88 -32.65 -18.72
C MET A 106 -9.42 -31.72 -19.79
N LEU A 107 -8.60 -30.79 -20.30
CA LEU A 107 -8.98 -29.81 -21.33
C LEU A 107 -9.36 -30.45 -22.66
N ALA A 108 -8.67 -31.53 -23.05
CA ALA A 108 -8.93 -32.25 -24.30
C ALA A 108 -10.09 -33.26 -24.20
N SER A 109 -10.66 -33.47 -23.01
CA SER A 109 -11.65 -34.51 -22.78
C SER A 109 -12.98 -34.21 -23.49
N THR A 110 -13.39 -35.12 -24.37
CA THR A 110 -14.71 -35.11 -25.02
C THR A 110 -15.74 -35.98 -24.27
N LYS A 111 -15.35 -36.55 -23.12
CA LYS A 111 -16.22 -37.44 -22.33
C LYS A 111 -17.33 -36.65 -21.65
N MET A 112 -18.53 -37.24 -21.64
CA MET A 112 -19.70 -36.76 -20.90
C MET A 112 -19.82 -37.49 -19.55
N PRO A 113 -20.36 -36.85 -18.50
CA PRO A 113 -20.57 -37.51 -17.22
C PRO A 113 -21.56 -38.68 -17.30
N THR A 114 -21.13 -39.83 -16.81
CA THR A 114 -21.92 -41.03 -16.55
C THR A 114 -22.89 -40.81 -15.37
N GLU A 115 -23.85 -41.71 -15.15
CA GLU A 115 -24.78 -41.60 -14.02
C GLU A 115 -24.08 -41.62 -12.65
N GLN A 116 -23.04 -42.45 -12.51
CA GLN A 116 -22.23 -42.50 -11.30
C GLN A 116 -21.47 -41.18 -11.09
N GLU A 117 -20.84 -40.65 -12.13
CA GLU A 117 -20.12 -39.37 -12.05
C GLU A 117 -21.06 -38.19 -11.78
N ARG A 118 -22.30 -38.20 -12.31
CA ARG A 118 -23.31 -37.18 -11.98
C ARG A 118 -23.66 -37.18 -10.50
N SER A 119 -23.75 -38.36 -9.89
CA SER A 119 -23.95 -38.49 -8.45
C SER A 119 -22.77 -37.89 -7.68
N ALA A 120 -21.53 -38.16 -8.11
CA ALA A 120 -20.33 -37.54 -7.54
C ALA A 120 -20.27 -36.01 -7.75
N ILE A 121 -20.73 -35.48 -8.90
CA ILE A 121 -20.79 -34.02 -9.16
C ILE A 121 -21.80 -33.36 -8.21
N LYS A 122 -22.93 -34.02 -7.95
CA LYS A 122 -23.91 -33.54 -6.97
C LYS A 122 -23.27 -33.52 -5.57
N GLU A 123 -22.59 -34.59 -5.19
CA GLU A 123 -21.92 -34.68 -3.89
C GLU A 123 -20.84 -33.59 -3.75
N TRP A 124 -20.04 -33.37 -4.78
CA TRP A 124 -19.05 -32.30 -4.81
C TRP A 124 -19.66 -30.93 -4.53
N LYS A 125 -20.82 -30.62 -5.14
CA LYS A 125 -21.56 -29.37 -4.86
C LYS A 125 -21.95 -29.25 -3.39
N ASP A 126 -22.39 -30.34 -2.77
CA ASP A 126 -22.86 -30.37 -1.39
C ASP A 126 -21.66 -30.23 -0.42
N LEU A 127 -20.53 -30.88 -0.71
CA LEU A 127 -19.28 -30.79 0.07
C LEU A 127 -18.67 -29.38 0.13
N ILE A 128 -18.75 -28.62 -0.97
CA ILE A 128 -18.16 -27.27 -1.02
C ILE A 128 -19.13 -26.16 -0.58
N ALA A 129 -20.41 -26.48 -0.36
CA ALA A 129 -21.40 -25.49 0.08
C ALA A 129 -21.05 -24.84 1.44
N PRO A 130 -20.59 -25.59 2.47
CA PRO A 130 -20.10 -25.00 3.72
C PRO A 130 -18.90 -24.06 3.51
N CYS A 131 -17.99 -24.37 2.60
CA CYS A 131 -16.83 -23.52 2.31
C CYS A 131 -17.27 -22.17 1.71
N TYR A 132 -18.27 -22.17 0.84
CA TYR A 132 -18.87 -20.92 0.35
C TYR A 132 -19.58 -20.12 1.45
N ALA A 133 -20.18 -20.78 2.44
CA ALA A 133 -20.79 -20.10 3.57
C ALA A 133 -19.72 -19.44 4.47
N GLN A 134 -18.58 -20.12 4.69
CA GLN A 134 -17.42 -19.54 5.38
C GLN A 134 -16.86 -18.33 4.61
N GLN A 135 -16.72 -18.45 3.28
CA GLN A 135 -16.30 -17.33 2.44
C GLN A 135 -17.26 -16.14 2.56
N GLU A 136 -18.56 -16.36 2.54
CA GLU A 136 -19.55 -15.29 2.68
C GLU A 136 -19.49 -14.63 4.07
N ALA A 137 -19.30 -15.42 5.14
CA ALA A 137 -19.10 -14.90 6.49
C ALA A 137 -17.84 -14.03 6.57
N PHE A 138 -16.72 -14.49 6.00
CA PHE A 138 -15.47 -13.73 5.91
C PHE A 138 -15.68 -12.40 5.17
N LEU A 139 -16.31 -12.42 4.00
CA LEU A 139 -16.60 -11.19 3.26
C LEU A 139 -17.46 -10.22 4.08
N ASN A 140 -18.39 -10.71 4.91
CA ASN A 140 -19.23 -9.86 5.75
C ASN A 140 -18.53 -9.35 7.02
N GLN A 141 -17.58 -10.10 7.55
CA GLN A 141 -16.80 -9.74 8.74
C GLN A 141 -15.75 -8.67 8.44
N TRP A 142 -15.10 -8.76 7.29
CA TRP A 142 -14.01 -7.87 6.91
C TRP A 142 -14.49 -6.73 5.99
N ASP A 143 -13.78 -5.60 6.03
CA ASP A 143 -14.05 -4.42 5.18
C ASP A 143 -13.58 -4.65 3.73
N VAL A 144 -14.19 -5.64 3.08
CA VAL A 144 -13.91 -5.95 1.67
C VAL A 144 -14.71 -4.97 0.79
N PRO A 145 -14.08 -4.35 -0.23
CA PRO A 145 -14.76 -3.42 -1.13
C PRO A 145 -16.01 -4.04 -1.75
N PRO A 146 -17.15 -3.32 -1.80
CA PRO A 146 -18.38 -3.87 -2.38
C PRO A 146 -18.24 -4.39 -3.80
N ALA A 147 -17.37 -3.78 -4.61
CA ALA A 147 -17.07 -4.23 -5.98
C ALA A 147 -16.41 -5.63 -6.00
N ILE A 148 -15.48 -5.89 -5.08
CA ILE A 148 -14.83 -7.21 -4.92
C ILE A 148 -15.84 -8.24 -4.41
N LYS A 149 -16.68 -7.88 -3.42
CA LYS A 149 -17.77 -8.76 -2.93
C LYS A 149 -18.71 -9.19 -4.06
N ALA A 150 -19.14 -8.23 -4.89
CA ALA A 150 -20.00 -8.50 -6.04
C ALA A 150 -19.30 -9.39 -7.07
N LEU A 151 -18.03 -9.12 -7.39
CA LEU A 151 -17.23 -9.93 -8.31
C LEU A 151 -17.11 -11.39 -7.84
N ILE A 152 -16.80 -11.62 -6.56
CA ILE A 152 -16.73 -12.98 -5.97
C ILE A 152 -18.10 -13.68 -6.05
N GLY A 153 -19.19 -12.95 -5.74
CA GLY A 153 -20.55 -13.46 -5.84
C GLY A 153 -20.92 -13.94 -7.25
N GLU A 154 -20.64 -13.12 -8.27
CA GLU A 154 -20.87 -13.47 -9.68
C GLU A 154 -20.02 -14.66 -10.12
N THR A 155 -18.74 -14.72 -9.73
CA THR A 155 -17.84 -15.85 -10.02
C THR A 155 -18.32 -17.16 -9.39
N LYS A 156 -18.85 -17.10 -8.15
CA LYS A 156 -19.49 -18.25 -7.48
C LYS A 156 -20.71 -18.73 -8.26
N VAL A 157 -21.60 -17.82 -8.68
CA VAL A 157 -22.81 -18.15 -9.47
C VAL A 157 -22.42 -18.76 -10.82
N ALA A 158 -21.47 -18.17 -11.54
CA ALA A 158 -20.96 -18.70 -12.80
C ALA A 158 -20.40 -20.13 -12.63
N SER A 159 -19.59 -20.35 -11.60
CA SER A 159 -19.01 -21.66 -11.29
C SER A 159 -20.05 -22.72 -10.95
N LEU A 160 -21.08 -22.36 -10.17
CA LEU A 160 -22.21 -23.24 -9.86
C LEU A 160 -23.01 -23.59 -11.12
N ASN A 161 -23.28 -22.62 -11.98
CA ASN A 161 -23.97 -22.84 -13.25
C ASN A 161 -23.19 -23.79 -14.17
N LEU A 162 -21.87 -23.66 -14.26
CA LEU A 162 -21.03 -24.61 -15.01
C LEU A 162 -21.14 -26.03 -14.47
N ARG A 163 -21.17 -26.22 -13.12
CA ARG A 163 -21.37 -27.55 -12.52
C ARG A 163 -22.74 -28.12 -12.85
N VAL A 164 -23.80 -27.31 -12.86
CA VAL A 164 -25.15 -27.75 -13.26
C VAL A 164 -25.18 -28.18 -14.73
N LEU A 165 -24.50 -27.44 -15.62
CA LEU A 165 -24.40 -27.80 -17.03
C LEU A 165 -23.62 -29.11 -17.24
N LEU A 166 -22.53 -29.31 -16.49
CA LEU A 166 -21.80 -30.59 -16.49
C LEU A 166 -22.69 -31.73 -15.97
N TYR A 167 -23.31 -31.57 -14.79
CA TYR A 167 -24.23 -32.55 -14.20
C TYR A 167 -25.37 -32.95 -15.14
N SER A 168 -25.93 -31.99 -15.88
CA SER A 168 -27.01 -32.25 -16.84
C SER A 168 -26.52 -32.91 -18.14
N GLY A 169 -25.21 -33.07 -18.33
CA GLY A 169 -24.63 -33.64 -19.56
C GLY A 169 -24.70 -32.67 -20.75
N LYS A 170 -24.76 -31.36 -20.47
CA LYS A 170 -24.72 -30.30 -21.50
C LYS A 170 -23.31 -29.82 -21.81
N LEU A 171 -22.32 -30.25 -21.03
CA LEU A 171 -20.89 -30.01 -21.26
C LEU A 171 -20.13 -31.31 -21.14
N THR A 172 -19.13 -31.49 -22.00
CA THR A 172 -18.06 -32.46 -21.74
C THR A 172 -17.16 -31.97 -20.61
N TYR A 173 -16.31 -32.87 -20.09
CA TYR A 173 -15.29 -32.48 -19.12
C TYR A 173 -14.32 -31.42 -19.64
N GLY A 174 -13.90 -31.50 -20.91
CA GLY A 174 -13.02 -30.49 -21.53
C GLY A 174 -13.71 -29.13 -21.72
N GLU A 175 -14.97 -29.12 -22.17
CA GLU A 175 -15.74 -27.89 -22.28
C GLU A 175 -15.97 -27.22 -20.91
N TYR A 176 -16.20 -28.02 -19.87
CA TYR A 176 -16.30 -27.54 -18.50
C TYR A 176 -14.98 -26.93 -18.01
N ALA A 177 -13.85 -27.61 -18.22
CA ALA A 177 -12.53 -27.14 -17.83
C ALA A 177 -12.15 -25.81 -18.50
N LEU A 178 -12.37 -25.71 -19.82
CA LEU A 178 -12.15 -24.48 -20.59
C LEU A 178 -13.03 -23.31 -20.13
N LYS A 179 -14.29 -23.59 -19.79
CA LYS A 179 -15.20 -22.54 -19.30
C LYS A 179 -14.85 -22.10 -17.89
N ARG A 180 -14.37 -23.00 -17.02
CA ARG A 180 -13.86 -22.65 -15.69
C ARG A 180 -12.61 -21.78 -15.77
N GLU A 181 -11.68 -22.14 -16.65
CA GLU A 181 -10.47 -21.33 -16.92
C GLU A 181 -10.86 -19.91 -17.34
N LYS A 182 -11.79 -19.77 -18.30
CA LYS A 182 -12.29 -18.44 -18.72
C LYS A 182 -12.94 -17.64 -17.59
N VAL A 183 -13.66 -18.30 -16.69
CA VAL A 183 -14.26 -17.63 -15.51
C VAL A 183 -13.16 -17.16 -14.56
N GLN A 184 -12.14 -17.98 -14.32
CA GLN A 184 -10.99 -17.61 -13.49
C GLN A 184 -10.19 -16.44 -14.10
N ASP A 185 -9.91 -16.48 -15.40
CA ASP A 185 -9.20 -15.41 -16.10
C ASP A 185 -9.98 -14.09 -16.06
N ALA A 186 -11.30 -14.16 -16.24
CA ALA A 186 -12.18 -12.99 -16.16
C ALA A 186 -12.20 -12.42 -14.72
N PHE A 187 -12.22 -13.28 -13.70
CA PHE A 187 -12.12 -12.89 -12.31
C PHE A 187 -10.81 -12.15 -12.03
N LEU A 188 -9.66 -12.76 -12.32
CA LEU A 188 -8.34 -12.17 -12.09
C LEU A 188 -8.16 -10.84 -12.83
N THR A 189 -8.66 -10.76 -14.08
CA THR A 189 -8.61 -9.52 -14.87
C THR A 189 -9.49 -8.43 -14.26
N ALA A 190 -10.67 -8.77 -13.76
CA ALA A 190 -11.58 -7.81 -13.14
C ALA A 190 -11.08 -7.35 -11.78
N GLU A 191 -10.55 -8.26 -10.97
CA GLU A 191 -9.93 -7.99 -9.67
C GLU A 191 -8.78 -7.00 -9.82
N ALA A 192 -7.80 -7.27 -10.70
CA ALA A 192 -6.67 -6.38 -10.94
C ALA A 192 -7.11 -4.96 -11.40
N LYS A 193 -8.20 -4.85 -12.17
CA LYS A 193 -8.76 -3.55 -12.58
C LYS A 193 -9.42 -2.81 -11.41
N ILE A 194 -10.16 -3.52 -10.56
CA ILE A 194 -10.78 -2.94 -9.37
C ILE A 194 -9.69 -2.45 -8.41
N GLU A 195 -8.65 -3.27 -8.19
CA GLU A 195 -7.49 -2.90 -7.35
C GLU A 195 -6.78 -1.65 -7.89
N ALA A 196 -6.51 -1.60 -9.20
CA ALA A 196 -5.87 -0.42 -9.82
C ALA A 196 -6.70 0.87 -9.64
N GLU A 197 -8.01 0.80 -9.84
CA GLU A 197 -8.93 1.94 -9.64
C GLU A 197 -9.01 2.36 -8.16
N LEU A 198 -9.03 1.39 -7.24
CA LEU A 198 -9.03 1.68 -5.79
C LEU A 198 -7.73 2.35 -5.36
N LEU A 199 -6.59 1.91 -5.90
CA LEU A 199 -5.29 2.52 -5.65
C LEU A 199 -5.25 3.96 -6.17
N GLU A 200 -5.65 4.20 -7.43
CA GLU A 200 -5.70 5.54 -8.01
C GLU A 200 -6.55 6.51 -7.16
N ARG A 201 -7.75 6.07 -6.76
CA ARG A 201 -8.63 6.87 -5.89
C ARG A 201 -8.02 7.14 -4.51
N SER A 202 -7.26 6.20 -3.97
CA SER A 202 -6.59 6.36 -2.69
C SER A 202 -5.46 7.38 -2.77
N GLU A 203 -4.65 7.37 -3.83
CA GLU A 203 -3.59 8.34 -4.07
C GLU A 203 -4.16 9.75 -4.25
N GLU A 204 -5.27 9.89 -4.99
CA GLU A 204 -5.97 11.17 -5.09
C GLU A 204 -6.53 11.64 -3.74
N ALA A 205 -7.12 10.74 -2.95
CA ALA A 205 -7.64 11.06 -1.63
C ALA A 205 -6.52 11.50 -0.68
N GLU A 206 -5.38 10.82 -0.71
CA GLU A 206 -4.19 11.17 0.06
C GLU A 206 -3.60 12.51 -0.42
N ALA A 207 -3.49 12.75 -1.72
CA ALA A 207 -3.03 14.02 -2.27
C ALA A 207 -3.94 15.20 -1.86
N ARG A 208 -5.27 14.99 -1.88
CA ARG A 208 -6.25 15.96 -1.38
C ARG A 208 -6.11 16.18 0.13
N ALA A 209 -5.96 15.12 0.91
CA ALA A 209 -5.76 15.20 2.36
C ALA A 209 -4.46 15.93 2.72
N ASN A 210 -3.35 15.65 2.03
CA ASN A 210 -2.08 16.34 2.18
C ASN A 210 -2.19 17.82 1.79
N THR A 211 -2.89 18.14 0.70
CA THR A 211 -3.15 19.52 0.30
C THR A 211 -3.96 20.27 1.36
N LEU A 212 -5.03 19.67 1.87
CA LEU A 212 -5.84 20.23 2.96
C LEU A 212 -5.04 20.35 4.25
N ALA A 213 -4.18 19.38 4.59
CA ALA A 213 -3.33 19.43 5.77
C ALA A 213 -2.29 20.56 5.65
N VAL A 214 -1.68 20.76 4.48
CA VAL A 214 -0.78 21.89 4.20
C VAL A 214 -1.52 23.24 4.25
N GLN A 215 -2.75 23.31 3.75
CA GLN A 215 -3.59 24.51 3.83
C GLN A 215 -4.11 24.79 5.25
N ALA A 216 -4.36 23.75 6.04
CA ALA A 216 -4.86 23.84 7.41
C ALA A 216 -3.76 24.10 8.44
N GLN A 217 -2.47 23.99 8.07
CA GLN A 217 -1.39 24.54 8.88
C GLN A 217 -1.55 26.07 8.93
N PRO A 218 -1.84 26.67 10.09
CA PRO A 218 -1.96 28.13 10.19
C PRO A 218 -0.63 28.75 9.77
N SER A 219 -0.66 29.63 8.76
CA SER A 219 0.28 30.71 8.38
C SER A 219 1.72 30.72 8.95
N ASN A 220 2.34 29.58 9.18
CA ASN A 220 3.74 29.46 9.57
C ASN A 220 4.63 29.68 8.35
N SER A 221 4.08 29.69 7.12
CA SER A 221 4.79 30.14 5.94
C SER A 221 5.17 31.63 6.03
N THR A 222 4.33 32.47 6.65
CA THR A 222 4.62 33.90 6.88
C THR A 222 5.58 34.09 8.06
N ALA A 223 5.47 33.28 9.12
CA ALA A 223 6.42 33.26 10.24
C ALA A 223 7.81 32.70 9.86
N LEU A 224 7.86 31.69 8.98
CA LEU A 224 9.11 31.16 8.40
C LEU A 224 9.74 32.15 7.41
N GLN A 225 8.95 32.79 6.54
CA GLN A 225 9.46 33.84 5.63
C GLN A 225 9.98 35.07 6.40
N SER A 226 9.30 35.49 7.47
CA SER A 226 9.76 36.59 8.33
C SER A 226 11.01 36.21 9.14
N ARG A 227 11.13 34.96 9.62
CA ARG A 227 12.38 34.46 10.22
C ARG A 227 13.54 34.40 9.22
N GLN A 228 13.28 34.00 7.97
CA GLN A 228 14.31 34.00 6.92
C GLN A 228 14.79 35.42 6.56
N THR A 229 13.88 36.39 6.47
CA THR A 229 14.24 37.79 6.21
C THR A 229 14.98 38.43 7.38
N VAL A 230 14.61 38.12 8.64
CA VAL A 230 15.35 38.57 9.83
C VAL A 230 16.76 37.98 9.86
N ASN A 231 16.93 36.68 9.56
CA ASN A 231 18.24 36.05 9.53
C ASN A 231 19.15 36.61 8.40
N GLN A 232 18.58 36.92 7.23
CA GLN A 232 19.31 37.60 6.15
C GLN A 232 19.70 39.04 6.52
N ALA A 233 18.82 39.78 7.21
CA ALA A 233 19.13 41.11 7.69
C ALA A 233 20.27 41.10 8.73
N ILE A 234 20.28 40.11 9.64
CA ILE A 234 21.36 39.94 10.62
C ILE A 234 22.69 39.60 9.93
N ALA A 235 22.69 38.68 8.96
CA ALA A 235 23.88 38.31 8.20
C ALA A 235 24.47 39.51 7.42
N ASN A 236 23.62 40.29 6.74
CA ASN A 236 24.05 41.49 6.02
C ASN A 236 24.62 42.56 6.96
N ASN A 237 24.04 42.73 8.15
CA ASN A 237 24.53 43.69 9.14
C ASN A 237 25.91 43.26 9.69
N GLN A 238 26.11 41.97 9.98
CA GLN A 238 27.41 41.43 10.39
C GLN A 238 28.48 41.64 9.31
N GLN A 239 28.15 41.39 8.04
CA GLN A 239 29.09 41.61 6.94
C GLN A 239 29.47 43.09 6.81
N GLN A 240 28.51 44.01 6.91
CA GLN A 240 28.80 45.46 6.90
C GLN A 240 29.68 45.90 8.08
N GLN A 241 29.48 45.32 9.27
CA GLN A 241 30.32 45.61 10.43
C GLN A 241 31.76 45.13 10.21
N GLN A 242 31.95 43.94 9.64
CA GLN A 242 33.29 43.44 9.28
C GLN A 242 33.98 44.34 8.26
N THR A 243 33.27 44.80 7.22
CA THR A 243 33.85 45.72 6.23
C THR A 243 34.21 47.07 6.84
N ARG A 244 33.39 47.59 7.77
CA ARG A 244 33.69 48.83 8.50
C ARG A 244 34.93 48.68 9.39
N GLU A 245 35.06 47.58 10.11
CA GLU A 245 36.25 47.30 10.93
C GLU A 245 37.50 47.12 10.07
N LEU A 246 37.41 46.41 8.94
CA LEU A 246 38.53 46.28 8.00
C LEU A 246 38.94 47.65 7.42
N THR A 247 37.97 48.50 7.09
CA THR A 247 38.22 49.86 6.59
C THR A 247 38.87 50.74 7.67
N LYS A 248 38.51 50.59 8.95
CA LYS A 248 39.19 51.27 10.07
C LYS A 248 40.62 50.78 10.26
N GLN A 249 40.88 49.49 10.05
CA GLN A 249 42.23 48.94 10.15
C GLN A 249 43.13 49.42 9.00
N LEU A 250 42.59 49.50 7.79
CA LEU A 250 43.31 49.99 6.60
C LEU A 250 43.50 51.51 6.58
N SER A 251 42.66 52.26 7.29
CA SER A 251 42.76 53.73 7.39
C SER A 251 43.61 54.21 8.57
N ARG A 252 44.26 53.34 9.34
CA ARG A 252 45.30 53.75 10.29
C ARG A 252 46.50 54.30 9.50
N PRO A 253 46.81 55.60 9.58
CA PRO A 253 47.98 56.14 8.91
C PRO A 253 49.23 55.51 9.55
N GLN A 254 49.97 54.72 8.78
CA GLN A 254 51.34 54.35 9.11
C GLN A 254 52.24 55.57 8.91
N PHE A 255 52.13 56.54 9.81
CA PHE A 255 53.16 57.53 10.05
C PHE A 255 53.87 57.13 11.34
N THR A 256 55.11 56.67 11.22
CA THR A 256 56.30 57.35 11.77
C THR A 256 57.49 56.40 11.73
N SER A 257 58.52 56.74 10.96
CA SER A 257 59.76 57.23 11.57
C SER A 257 60.63 57.88 10.49
N CYS A 258 60.93 59.16 10.70
CA CYS A 258 62.14 59.76 10.15
C CYS A 258 63.32 59.12 10.88
N GLU A 259 64.11 58.30 10.21
CA GLU A 259 65.50 58.12 10.61
C GLU A 259 66.41 58.98 9.75
N PHE A 260 66.92 59.96 10.47
CA PHE A 260 67.91 60.95 10.13
C PHE A 260 69.25 60.24 9.93
N TYR A 261 69.73 60.07 8.69
CA TYR A 261 71.15 59.81 8.44
C TYR A 261 71.75 60.90 7.56
N SER A 262 72.79 61.48 8.15
CA SER A 262 73.54 62.66 7.74
C SER A 262 74.40 62.42 6.51
N ARG A 263 74.56 63.51 5.73
CA ARG A 263 75.44 63.72 4.56
C ARG A 263 74.92 63.12 3.25
N TYR A 264 74.29 63.95 2.43
CA TYR A 264 74.90 64.58 1.24
C TYR A 264 73.85 65.50 0.59
N SER A 265 74.31 66.67 0.16
CA SER A 265 73.54 67.68 -0.54
C SER A 265 73.08 67.19 -1.92
N VAL A 266 71.78 67.10 -2.18
CA VAL A 266 71.26 67.21 -3.56
C VAL A 266 69.87 67.85 -3.54
N SER A 267 69.74 68.91 -4.32
CA SER A 267 68.53 69.67 -4.61
C SER A 267 67.40 68.79 -5.16
N CYS A 268 66.17 69.00 -4.71
CA CYS A 268 64.98 68.56 -5.43
C CYS A 268 64.13 69.78 -5.83
N MET A 269 63.99 69.94 -7.14
CA MET A 269 63.10 70.89 -7.82
C MET A 269 61.64 70.51 -7.56
N SER A 270 60.82 71.54 -7.42
CA SER A 270 59.36 71.50 -7.39
C SER A 270 58.76 71.35 -8.79
N TRP A 271 57.73 70.52 -8.90
CA TRP A 271 56.54 70.77 -9.74
C TRP A 271 55.31 70.42 -8.91
#